data_AF-A0A0C1GYZ8-F1
#
_entry.id   AF-A0A0C1GYZ8-F1
#
_cell.length_a   1.000
_cell.length_b   1.000
_cell.length_c   1.000
_cell.angle_alpha   90.00
_cell.angle_beta   90.00
_cell.angle_gamma   90.00
#
_symmetry.space_group_name_H-M   'P 1'
#
loop_
_entity.id
_entity.type
_entity.pdbx_description
1 polymer ?
#
loop_
_entity_poly.entity_id
_entity_poly.type
_entity_poly.pdbx_seq_one_letter_code
_entity_poly.pdbx_strand_id
1 'polypeptide(L)' 'MVHLKPLKALQHLNLRNCRNVTNAGLAHLTPLKALQQLNLRRCDKVTNTGLARFKTLAASLNLRIIN' A
#
# COMPACT_ATOMS: atom_id res chain seq x y z
N MET A 1 0.73 -5.46 -8.35
CA MET A 1 1.90 -4.57 -8.16
C MET A 1 3.20 -5.36 -7.99
N VAL A 2 3.35 -6.48 -8.68
CA VAL A 2 4.45 -7.43 -8.45
C VAL A 2 5.82 -6.86 -8.79
N HIS A 3 5.88 -5.92 -9.74
CA HIS A 3 7.12 -5.27 -10.17
C HIS A 3 7.71 -4.29 -9.14
N LEU A 4 6.98 -3.93 -8.08
CA LEU A 4 7.53 -3.08 -7.01
C LEU A 4 8.39 -3.86 -6.02
N LYS A 5 8.23 -5.19 -5.95
CA LYS A 5 8.92 -6.07 -4.97
C LYS A 5 10.46 -5.90 -4.91
N PRO A 6 11.19 -5.63 -6.02
CA PRO A 6 12.63 -5.40 -5.99
C PRO A 6 13.04 -4.06 -5.38
N LEU A 7 12.13 -3.08 -5.26
CA LEU A 7 12.43 -1.73 -4.76
C LEU A 7 12.54 -1.71 -3.24
N LYS A 8 13.54 -2.42 -2.69
CA LYS A 8 13.72 -2.62 -1.24
C LYS A 8 13.94 -1.33 -0.44
N ALA A 9 14.46 -0.30 -1.09
CA ALA A 9 14.71 1.01 -0.50
C ALA A 9 13.55 2.02 -0.70
N LEU A 10 12.42 1.61 -1.31
CA LEU A 10 11.31 2.53 -1.55
C LEU A 10 10.67 2.97 -0.22
N GLN A 11 10.75 4.27 0.09
CA GLN A 11 10.20 4.86 1.31
C GLN A 11 8.83 5.50 1.10
N HIS A 12 8.58 6.07 -0.07
CA HIS A 12 7.35 6.78 -0.39
C HIS A 12 6.71 6.21 -1.66
N LEU A 13 5.45 5.81 -1.58
CA LEU A 13 4.68 5.35 -2.72
C LEU A 13 3.38 6.16 -2.83
N ASN A 14 3.25 6.90 -3.93
CA ASN A 14 2.04 7.67 -4.24
C ASN A 14 1.22 6.96 -5.31
N LEU A 15 0.03 6.49 -4.93
CA LEU A 15 -0.95 5.87 -5.83
C LEU A 15 -2.23 6.70 -5.93
N ARG A 16 -2.18 8.00 -5.58
CA ARG A 16 -3.35 8.87 -5.62
C ARG A 16 -4.03 8.79 -6.99
N ASN A 17 -5.37 8.67 -6.99
CA ASN A 17 -6.20 8.61 -8.19
C ASN A 17 -5.95 7.39 -9.08
N CYS A 18 -5.29 6.34 -8.58
CA CYS A 18 -5.11 5.09 -9.31
C CYS A 18 -6.36 4.18 -9.17
N ARG A 19 -7.28 4.29 -10.13
CA ARG A 19 -8.58 3.57 -10.15
C ARG A 19 -8.49 2.03 -10.18
N ASN A 20 -7.32 1.47 -10.45
CA ASN A 20 -7.09 0.03 -10.54
C ASN A 20 -6.36 -0.56 -9.33
N VAL A 21 -6.12 0.23 -8.29
CA VAL A 21 -5.60 -0.28 -7.02
C VAL A 21 -6.72 -0.97 -6.26
N THR A 22 -6.55 -2.25 -5.97
CA THR A 22 -7.52 -3.07 -5.24
C THR A 22 -6.96 -3.52 -3.89
N ASN A 23 -7.83 -4.02 -3.01
CA ASN A 23 -7.46 -4.68 -1.76
C ASN A 23 -6.38 -5.78 -1.97
N ALA A 24 -6.54 -6.61 -3.01
CA ALA A 24 -5.55 -7.63 -3.37
C ALA A 24 -4.23 -7.00 -3.85
N GLY A 25 -4.31 -5.90 -4.60
CA GLY A 25 -3.17 -5.13 -5.05
C GLY A 25 -2.27 -4.66 -3.90
N LEU A 26 -2.87 -4.18 -2.80
CA LEU A 26 -2.14 -3.68 -1.62
C LEU A 26 -1.30 -4.77 -0.93
N ALA A 27 -1.76 -6.03 -0.93
CA ALA A 27 -1.02 -7.12 -0.29
C ALA A 27 0.39 -7.30 -0.87
N HIS A 28 0.60 -6.95 -2.15
CA HIS A 28 1.90 -6.99 -2.80
C HIS A 28 2.90 -5.92 -2.32
N LEU A 29 2.48 -4.96 -1.49
CA LEU A 29 3.36 -3.94 -0.90
C LEU A 29 4.02 -4.41 0.41
N THR A 30 3.54 -5.51 1.01
CA THR A 30 4.09 -6.07 2.26
C THR A 30 5.59 -6.46 2.24
N PRO A 31 6.22 -6.78 1.09
CA PRO A 31 7.67 -7.01 1.02
C PRO A 31 8.51 -5.72 1.01
N LEU A 32 7.90 -4.53 0.91
CA LEU A 32 8.59 -3.24 0.88
C LEU A 32 8.88 -2.77 2.31
N LYS A 33 9.88 -3.39 2.93
CA LYS A 33 10.18 -3.20 4.36
C LYS A 33 10.63 -1.77 4.72
N ALA A 34 11.15 -1.01 3.77
CA ALA A 34 11.52 0.39 3.96
C ALA A 34 10.37 1.37 3.73
N LEU A 35 9.16 0.92 3.35
CA LEU A 35 8.05 1.81 3.02
C LEU A 35 7.54 2.52 4.28
N GLN A 36 7.59 3.85 4.25
CA GLN A 36 7.20 4.73 5.35
C GLN A 36 5.92 5.50 5.06
N GLN A 37 5.62 5.78 3.78
CA GLN A 37 4.41 6.49 3.39
C GLN A 37 3.73 5.86 2.16
N LEU A 38 2.41 5.69 2.26
CA LEU A 38 1.55 5.21 1.18
C LEU A 38 0.36 6.16 1.01
N ASN A 39 0.24 6.76 -0.17
CA ASN A 39 -0.91 7.61 -0.51
C ASN A 39 -1.88 6.86 -1.43
N LEU A 40 -3.12 6.69 -0.95
CA LEU A 40 -4.24 6.00 -1.60
C LEU A 40 -5.44 6.94 -1.83
N ARG A 41 -5.28 8.26 -1.70
CA ARG A 41 -6.39 9.21 -1.92
C ARG A 41 -7.02 8.98 -3.30
N ARG A 42 -8.35 8.94 -3.37
CA ARG A 42 -9.11 8.69 -4.61
C ARG A 42 -8.80 7.32 -5.26
N CYS A 43 -8.50 6.31 -4.45
CA CYS A 43 -8.43 4.91 -4.88
C CYS A 43 -9.71 4.17 -4.48
N ASP A 44 -10.77 4.32 -5.26
CA ASP A 44 -12.13 3.94 -4.87
C ASP A 44 -12.34 2.41 -4.72
N LYS A 45 -11.43 1.59 -5.28
CA LYS A 45 -11.45 0.12 -5.17
C LYS A 45 -10.71 -0.41 -3.92
N VAL A 46 -10.18 0.48 -3.07
CA VAL A 46 -9.66 0.12 -1.75
C VAL A 46 -10.74 0.36 -0.71
N THR A 47 -11.28 -0.71 -0.13
CA THR A 47 -12.34 -0.60 0.88
C THR A 47 -11.76 -0.45 2.29
N ASN A 48 -12.55 0.05 3.24
CA ASN A 48 -12.15 0.15 4.65
C ASN A 48 -11.71 -1.21 5.22
N THR A 49 -12.44 -2.29 4.90
CA THR A 49 -12.08 -3.67 5.29
C THR A 49 -10.76 -4.10 4.66
N GLY A 50 -10.54 -3.79 3.38
CA GLY A 50 -9.30 -4.09 2.70
C GLY A 50 -8.11 -3.34 3.29
N LEU A 51 -8.31 -2.08 3.66
CA LEU A 51 -7.30 -1.27 4.31
C LEU A 51 -6.97 -1.77 5.72
N ALA A 52 -7.98 -2.14 6.51
CA ALA A 52 -7.78 -2.73 7.83
C ALA A 52 -6.96 -4.03 7.73
N ARG A 53 -7.33 -4.92 6.81
CA ARG A 53 -6.56 -6.14 6.54
C ARG A 53 -5.13 -5.84 6.09
N PHE A 54 -4.94 -4.84 5.22
CA PHE A 54 -3.62 -4.43 4.79
C PHE A 54 -2.77 -3.92 5.97
N LYS A 55 -3.33 -3.10 6.87
CA LYS A 55 -2.64 -2.64 8.09
C LYS A 55 -2.22 -3.81 8.98
N THR A 56 -3.06 -4.84 9.14
CA THR A 56 -2.68 -6.06 9.88
C THR A 56 -1.51 -6.79 9.22
N LEU A 57 -1.54 -6.99 7.90
CA LEU A 57 -0.45 -7.64 7.16
C LEU A 57 0.84 -6.81 7.16
N ALA A 58 0.69 -5.49 7.17
CA ALA A 58 1.76 -4.50 7.19
C ALA A 58 2.11 -4.05 8.61
N ALA A 59 1.69 -4.74 9.68
CA ALA A 59 1.87 -4.27 11.05
C ALA A 59 3.35 -4.07 11.45
N SER A 60 4.27 -4.78 10.80
CA SER A 60 5.72 -4.60 10.96
C SER A 60 6.27 -3.36 10.24
N LEU A 61 5.51 -2.80 9.31
CA LEU A 61 5.84 -1.58 8.59
C LEU A 61 5.24 -0.43 9.39
N ASN A 62 6.08 0.41 10.00
CA ASN A 62 5.64 1.64 10.65
C ASN A 62 5.20 2.67 9.58
N LEU A 63 4.12 2.36 8.88
CA LEU A 63 3.69 2.98 7.62
C LEU A 63 2.59 4.01 7.89
N ARG A 64 2.80 5.25 7.46
CA ARG A 64 1.76 6.27 7.40
C ARG A 64 0.95 6.09 6.12
N ILE A 65 -0.35 5.81 6.27
CA ILE A 65 -1.29 5.73 5.14
C ILE A 65 -2.10 7.02 5.06
N ILE A 66 -2.21 7.56 3.84
CA ILE A 66 -3.06 8.71 3.50
C ILE A 66 -4.14 8.20 2.55
N ASN A 67 -5.38 8.04 3.01
CA ASN A 67 -6.49 7.50 2.23
C ASN A 67 -7.69 8.44 2.24
#